data_AF-A0AA42CBG2-F1
#
_entry.id   AF-A0AA42CBG2-F1
#
_cell.length_a   1.000
_cell.length_b   1.000
_cell.length_c   1.000
_cell.angle_alpha   90.00
_cell.angle_beta   90.00
_cell.angle_gamma   90.00
#
_symmetry.space_group_name_H-M   'P 1'
#
loop_
_entity.id
_entity.type
_entity.pdbx_description
1 polymer ?
#
loop_
_entity_poly.entity_id
_entity_poly.type
_entity_poly.pdbx_seq_one_letter_code
_entity_poly.pdbx_strand_id
1 'polypeptide(L)' 'METIVINVKNKSKAKQILQAVSLFEGVTSATLATAEELENLSILKACKAARKTAKASKADVLNALK' A
#
# COMPACT_ATOMS: atom_id res chain seq x y z
N MET A 1 -8.62 -0.77 -10.18
CA MET A 1 -8.32 0.56 -9.60
C MET A 1 -6.90 0.51 -9.06
N GLU A 2 -5.99 1.27 -9.65
CA GLU A 2 -4.59 1.33 -9.24
C GLU A 2 -4.40 2.50 -8.27
N THR A 3 -3.65 2.27 -7.20
CA THR A 3 -3.38 3.28 -6.17
C THR A 3 -1.88 3.52 -6.13
N ILE A 4 -1.46 4.76 -6.36
CA ILE A 4 -0.06 5.18 -6.33
C ILE A 4 0.19 5.88 -5.00
N VAL A 5 1.25 5.45 -4.30
CA VAL A 5 1.68 6.08 -3.04
C VAL A 5 2.96 6.86 -3.33
N ILE A 6 2.92 8.17 -3.14
CA ILE A 6 4.06 9.07 -3.37
C ILE A 6 4.59 9.53 -2.02
N ASN A 7 5.84 9.16 -1.70
CA ASN A 7 6.49 9.66 -0.50
C ASN A 7 7.08 11.05 -0.74
N VAL A 8 6.51 12.06 -0.08
CA VAL A 8 6.97 13.44 -0.20
C VAL A 8 7.91 13.77 0.97
N LYS A 9 9.22 13.84 0.70
CA LYS A 9 10.24 14.18 1.73
C LYS A 9 10.02 15.56 2.37
N ASN A 10 9.55 16.54 1.58
CA ASN A 10 9.29 17.88 2.06
C ASN A 10 7.80 18.11 2.31
N LYS A 11 7.39 18.02 3.58
CA LYS A 11 5.99 18.17 4.00
C LYS A 11 5.36 19.51 3.59
N SER A 12 6.14 20.59 3.46
CA SER A 12 5.59 21.90 3.06
C SER A 12 5.11 21.90 1.61
N LYS A 13 5.73 21.10 0.74
CA LYS A 13 5.35 20.94 -0.67
C LYS A 13 4.24 19.91 -0.88
N ALA A 14 3.91 19.09 0.13
CA ALA A 14 2.92 18.02 -0.01
C ALA A 14 1.54 18.54 -0.43
N LYS A 15 1.11 19.71 0.06
CA LYS A 15 -0.15 20.35 -0.34
C LYS A 15 -0.16 20.78 -1.82
N GLN A 16 0.95 21.36 -2.29
CA GLN A 16 1.08 21.79 -3.69
C GLN A 16 1.12 20.59 -4.64
N ILE A 17 1.83 19.52 -4.25
CA ILE A 17 1.88 18.28 -5.01
C ILE A 17 0.50 17.62 -5.05
N LEU A 18 -0.23 17.59 -3.94
CA LEU A 18 -1.60 17.08 -3.92
C LEU A 18 -2.50 17.83 -4.90
N GLN A 19 -2.46 19.17 -4.88
CA GLN A 19 -3.25 19.98 -5.82
C GLN A 19 -2.88 19.71 -7.28
N ALA A 20 -1.59 19.60 -7.59
CA ALA A 20 -1.14 19.30 -8.95
C ALA A 20 -1.59 17.90 -9.41
N VAL A 21 -1.50 16.89 -8.55
CA VAL A 21 -1.91 15.51 -8.86
C VAL A 21 -3.42 15.40 -9.06
N SER A 22 -4.22 16.13 -8.26
CA SER A 22 -5.68 16.15 -8.43
C SER A 22 -6.13 16.74 -9.76
N LEU A 23 -5.27 17.48 -10.47
CA LEU A 23 -5.57 18.09 -11.77
C LEU A 23 -5.21 17.18 -12.95
N PHE A 24 -4.56 16.04 -12.73
CA PHE A 24 -4.21 15.12 -13.81
C PHE A 24 -5.42 14.35 -14.31
N GLU A 25 -5.52 14.21 -15.63
CA GLU A 25 -6.57 13.40 -16.26
C GLU A 25 -6.52 11.95 -15.78
N GLY A 26 -7.67 11.41 -15.39
CA GLY A 26 -7.80 10.05 -14.87
C GLY A 26 -7.63 9.91 -13.35
N VAL A 27 -7.25 10.97 -12.64
CA VAL A 27 -7.21 10.95 -11.16
C VAL A 27 -8.62 11.17 -10.62
N THR A 28 -9.23 10.11 -10.08
CA THR A 28 -10.56 10.18 -9.44
C THR A 28 -10.51 10.65 -7.99
N SER A 29 -9.39 10.44 -7.30
CA SER A 29 -9.20 10.87 -5.91
C SER A 29 -7.72 10.98 -5.58
N ALA A 30 -7.34 12.05 -4.90
CA ALA A 30 -6.03 12.19 -4.26
C ALA A 30 -6.20 12.77 -2.85
N THR A 31 -5.56 12.15 -1.88
CA THR A 31 -5.59 12.56 -0.47
C THR A 31 -4.23 12.38 0.17
N LEU A 32 -3.98 13.07 1.29
CA LEU A 32 -2.81 12.79 2.12
C LEU A 32 -3.12 11.57 2.99
N ALA A 33 -2.35 10.50 2.82
CA ALA A 33 -2.50 9.31 3.62
C ALA A 33 -2.08 9.56 5.08
N THR A 34 -2.93 9.13 6.00
CA THR A 34 -2.64 9.02 7.44
C THR A 34 -1.73 7.82 7.72
N ALA A 35 -1.17 7.76 8.94
CA ALA A 35 -0.32 6.63 9.34
C ALA A 35 -1.09 5.29 9.31
N GLU A 36 -2.35 5.31 9.74
CA GLU A 36 -3.23 4.14 9.74
C GLU A 36 -3.56 3.67 8.31
N GLU A 37 -3.84 4.60 7.38
CA GLU A 37 -4.07 4.26 5.97
C GLU A 37 -2.81 3.66 5.32
N LEU A 38 -1.62 4.14 5.66
CA LEU A 38 -0.36 3.58 5.18
C LEU A 38 -0.14 2.16 5.70
N GLU A 39 -0.42 1.91 6.97
CA GLU A 39 -0.36 0.57 7.56
C GLU A 39 -1.34 -0.38 6.88
N ASN A 40 -2.60 0.04 6.73
CA ASN A 40 -3.65 -0.72 6.05
C ASN A 40 -3.27 -1.07 4.59
N LEU A 41 -2.66 -0.13 3.86
CA LEU A 41 -2.15 -0.38 2.51
C LEU A 41 -1.01 -1.40 2.50
N SER A 42 -0.11 -1.33 3.49
CA SER A 42 0.98 -2.29 3.64
C SER A 42 0.46 -3.71 3.92
N ILE A 43 -0.48 -3.83 4.86
CA ILE A 43 -1.16 -5.09 5.19
C ILE A 43 -1.86 -5.64 3.94
N LEU A 44 -2.60 -4.80 3.22
CA LEU A 44 -3.30 -5.23 2.00
C LEU A 44 -2.32 -5.78 0.94
N LYS A 45 -1.16 -5.13 0.76
CA LYS A 45 -0.11 -5.62 -0.15
C LYS A 45 0.45 -6.96 0.32
N ALA A 46 0.75 -7.09 1.61
CA ALA A 46 1.24 -8.34 2.20
C ALA A 46 0.22 -9.48 2.04
N CYS A 47 -1.07 -9.23 2.31
CA CYS A 47 -2.13 -10.21 2.11
C CYS A 47 -2.29 -10.62 0.64
N LYS A 48 -2.21 -9.66 -0.30
CA LYS A 48 -2.24 -9.97 -1.74
C LYS A 48 -1.05 -10.83 -2.17
N ALA A 49 0.14 -10.57 -1.63
CA ALA A 49 1.32 -11.40 -1.87
C ALA A 49 1.15 -12.81 -1.28
N ALA A 50 0.69 -12.92 -0.04
CA ALA A 50 0.44 -14.20 0.63
C ALA A 50 -0.64 -15.05 -0.07
N ARG A 51 -1.60 -14.43 -0.75
CA ARG A 51 -2.58 -15.17 -1.59
C ARG A 51 -1.95 -15.81 -2.82
N LYS A 52 -0.82 -15.30 -3.30
CA LYS A 52 -0.09 -15.85 -4.46
C LYS A 52 0.94 -16.90 -4.04
N THR A 53 1.31 -16.97 -2.76
CA THR A 53 2.22 -17.99 -2.26
C THR A 53 1.49 -19.32 -2.10
N ALA A 54 2.18 -20.43 -2.40
CA ALA A 54 1.64 -21.76 -2.17
C ALA A 54 1.24 -21.92 -0.69
N LYS A 55 0.01 -22.40 -0.44
CA LYS A 55 -0.44 -22.64 0.92
C LYS A 55 0.40 -23.77 1.52
N ALA A 56 1.13 -23.47 2.60
CA ALA A 56 1.80 -24.49 3.37
C ALA A 56 0.75 -25.43 3.99
N SER A 57 0.97 -26.74 3.86
CA SER A 57 0.14 -27.73 4.55
C SER A 57 0.47 -27.76 6.04
N LYS A 58 -0.40 -28.35 6.86
CA LYS A 58 -0.15 -28.54 8.30
C LYS A 58 1.16 -29.29 8.56
N ALA A 59 1.51 -30.23 7.69
CA ALA A 59 2.76 -31.00 7.80
C ALA A 59 3.99 -30.14 7.52
N ASP A 60 3.93 -29.25 6.51
CA ASP A 60 5.04 -28.35 6.16
C ASP A 60 5.36 -27.39 7.31
N VAL A 61 4.31 -26.86 7.97
CA VAL A 61 4.47 -25.96 9.12
C VAL A 61 5.04 -26.70 10.33
N LEU A 62 4.58 -27.93 10.60
CA LEU A 62 5.05 -28.71 11.74
C LEU A 62 6.51 -29.14 11.58
N ASN A 63 6.97 -29.37 10.36
CA ASN A 63 8.35 -29.74 10.05
C ASN A 63 9.32 -28.56 10.11
N ALA A 64 8.87 -27.34 9.76
CA ALA A 64 9.70 -26.13 9.86
C ALA A 64 9.89 -25.60 11.30
N LEU A 65 9.05 -26.05 12.24
CA LEU A 65 9.09 -25.66 13.66
C LEU A 65 9.92 -26.60 14.54
N LYS A 66 10.44 -27.71 13.99
CA LYS A 66 11.33 -28.65 14.67
C LYS A 66 12.78 -28.34 14.35
#